data_AF-A0A0F9UFY2-F1
#
_entry.id   AF-A0A0F9UFY2-F1
#
_cell.length_a   1.000
_cell.length_b   1.000
_cell.length_c   1.000
_cell.angle_alpha   90.00
_cell.angle_beta   90.00
_cell.angle_gamma   90.00
#
_symmetry.space_group_name_H-M   'P 1'
#
loop_
_entity.id
_entity.type
_entity.pdbx_description
1 polymer ?
#
loop_
_entity_poly.entity_id
_entity_poly.type
_entity_poly.pdbx_seq_one_letter_code
_entity_poly.pdbx_strand_id
1 'polypeptide(L)'
;MDTIYFCDDASRIKIGFSSTHKSRLDTHFSSGLTLRAIVQGGYANEQEIHKHFRKYRLSFGKENFEPVNEIYEYIDALLANGFAASKIDGVEALPNLPYTVWRPDRISYKTHKDGQQDMWGHLPAKERVQYLSDYAYLNSQSDEWYTPESLIKPVLKLWGKIDLDPATTGNVNDKWIKAEYYYTKEVDGLSASLEWFGRVWLNPPYGRGNNSAAPFADRLVKEFNGGNVAEAITCLNINSTTSQWFQPIWQYAAVHCICKGRPNFISPDGDSGGSPNKGTILSYFGPNDKKFCNIFGKHGTIISTC
;
A
#
# COMPACT_ATOMS: atom_id res chain seq x y z
N MET A 1 -13.94 -19.29 14.43
CA MET A 1 -12.65 -19.58 15.09
C MET A 1 -12.56 -18.75 16.35
N ASP A 2 -11.75 -19.18 17.31
CA ASP A 2 -11.47 -18.43 18.53
C ASP A 2 -10.58 -17.23 18.21
N THR A 3 -11.00 -16.04 18.66
CA THR A 3 -10.35 -14.77 18.32
C THR A 3 -10.16 -13.88 19.53
N ILE A 4 -9.08 -13.10 19.50
CA ILE A 4 -8.83 -12.00 20.43
C ILE A 4 -8.86 -10.71 19.63
N TYR A 5 -9.57 -9.71 20.13
CA TYR A 5 -9.71 -8.42 19.49
C TYR A 5 -9.27 -7.30 20.43
N PHE A 6 -8.73 -6.24 19.81
CA PHE A 6 -8.28 -5.02 20.46
C PHE A 6 -9.12 -3.89 19.90
N CYS A 7 -9.90 -3.24 20.76
CA CYS A 7 -10.66 -2.05 20.40
C CYS A 7 -10.30 -0.88 21.30
N ASP A 8 -10.45 0.35 20.84
CA ASP A 8 -10.25 1.53 21.69
C ASP A 8 -11.37 2.57 21.53
N ASP A 9 -11.38 3.50 22.47
CA ASP A 9 -12.02 4.80 22.37
C ASP A 9 -11.11 5.86 23.05
N ALA A 10 -11.61 7.07 23.29
CA ALA A 10 -10.82 8.12 23.96
C ALA A 10 -10.45 7.78 25.42
N SER A 11 -11.15 6.85 26.05
CA SER A 11 -11.07 6.55 27.49
C SER A 11 -10.41 5.21 27.83
N ARG A 12 -10.36 4.25 26.89
CA ARG A 12 -9.89 2.89 27.16
C ARG A 12 -9.41 2.12 25.93
N ILE A 13 -8.65 1.07 26.19
CA ILE A 13 -8.42 -0.05 25.28
C ILE A 13 -9.12 -1.29 25.85
N LYS A 14 -9.96 -1.95 25.04
CA LYS A 14 -10.62 -3.22 25.34
C LYS A 14 -9.85 -4.36 24.66
N ILE A 15 -9.38 -5.33 25.45
CA ILE A 15 -8.75 -6.57 24.96
C ILE A 15 -9.68 -7.73 25.26
N GLY A 16 -10.45 -8.18 24.27
CA GLY A 16 -11.52 -9.16 24.47
C GLY A 16 -11.36 -10.44 23.67
N PHE A 17 -12.02 -11.49 24.13
CA PHE A 17 -12.10 -12.80 23.46
C PHE A 17 -13.49 -13.09 22.88
N SER A 18 -13.55 -13.76 21.73
CA SER A 18 -14.77 -14.31 21.14
C SER A 18 -14.55 -15.69 20.51
N SER A 19 -15.40 -16.65 20.87
CA SER A 19 -15.44 -18.00 20.27
C SER A 19 -16.32 -18.12 19.02
N THR A 20 -17.07 -17.06 18.68
CA THR A 20 -17.91 -16.98 17.46
C THR A 20 -17.69 -15.65 16.74
N HIS A 21 -17.44 -15.69 15.42
CA HIS A 21 -16.95 -14.55 14.63
C HIS A 21 -17.87 -13.32 14.60
N LYS A 22 -19.18 -13.44 14.90
CA LYS A 22 -20.16 -12.40 14.54
C LYS A 22 -20.95 -11.78 15.72
N SER A 23 -21.50 -12.56 16.66
CA SER A 23 -22.50 -12.01 17.58
C SER A 23 -22.00 -10.99 18.61
N ARG A 24 -20.78 -11.15 19.16
CA ARG A 24 -20.23 -10.21 20.17
C ARG A 24 -19.55 -8.99 19.57
N LEU A 25 -18.95 -9.12 18.39
CA LEU A 25 -18.27 -8.03 17.70
C LEU A 25 -19.28 -6.99 17.17
N ASP A 26 -20.39 -7.44 16.57
CA ASP A 26 -21.51 -6.58 16.15
C ASP A 26 -22.13 -5.77 17.32
N THR A 27 -22.18 -6.38 18.50
CA THR A 27 -22.68 -5.72 19.73
C THR A 27 -21.72 -4.63 20.24
N HIS A 28 -20.42 -4.74 19.97
CA HIS A 28 -19.41 -3.77 20.44
C HIS A 28 -19.24 -2.56 19.50
N PHE A 29 -19.44 -2.71 18.18
CA PHE A 29 -19.52 -1.56 17.26
C PHE A 29 -20.70 -0.64 17.59
N SER A 30 -21.77 -1.21 18.13
CA SER A 30 -22.94 -0.46 18.64
C SER A 30 -22.63 0.39 19.89
N SER A 31 -21.46 0.20 20.52
CA SER A 31 -21.04 0.88 21.76
C SER A 31 -19.98 1.99 21.57
N GLY A 32 -19.63 2.32 20.32
CA GLY A 32 -18.70 3.42 19.99
C GLY A 32 -17.21 3.08 20.07
N LEU A 33 -16.86 1.79 20.17
CA LEU A 33 -15.48 1.31 20.15
C LEU A 33 -14.98 1.08 18.72
N THR A 34 -13.75 1.48 18.44
CA THR A 34 -13.08 1.27 17.14
C THR A 34 -12.20 0.03 17.18
N LEU A 35 -12.36 -0.89 16.23
CA LEU A 35 -11.48 -2.06 16.09
C LEU A 35 -10.08 -1.63 15.64
N ARG A 36 -9.05 -2.08 16.35
CA ARG A 36 -7.63 -1.82 16.05
C ARG A 36 -6.92 -3.03 15.48
N ALA A 37 -7.16 -4.18 16.07
CA ALA A 37 -6.55 -5.43 15.65
C ALA A 37 -7.41 -6.61 16.07
N ILE A 38 -7.33 -7.69 15.32
CA ILE A 38 -7.93 -8.97 15.65
C ILE A 38 -6.97 -10.10 15.24
N VAL A 39 -6.82 -11.09 16.12
CA VAL A 39 -5.88 -12.21 15.99
C VAL A 39 -6.60 -13.53 16.27
N GLN A 40 -6.13 -14.63 15.65
CA GLN A 40 -6.58 -15.97 16.00
C GLN A 40 -5.99 -16.39 17.36
N GLY A 41 -6.82 -16.62 18.38
CA GLY A 41 -6.33 -16.91 19.72
C GLY A 41 -7.43 -17.32 20.69
N GLY A 42 -7.11 -18.26 21.58
CA GLY A 42 -8.05 -18.79 22.57
C GLY A 42 -8.15 -17.94 23.82
N TYR A 43 -9.14 -18.22 24.66
CA TYR A 43 -9.35 -17.54 25.95
C TYR A 43 -8.09 -17.56 26.85
N ALA A 44 -7.33 -18.67 26.86
CA ALA A 44 -6.09 -18.75 27.63
C ALA A 44 -5.03 -17.74 27.16
N ASN A 45 -4.98 -17.43 25.85
CA ASN A 45 -4.05 -16.46 25.29
C ASN A 45 -4.42 -15.03 25.70
N GLU A 46 -5.71 -14.69 25.72
CA GLU A 46 -6.22 -13.41 26.23
C GLU A 46 -5.79 -13.20 27.69
N GLN A 47 -5.90 -14.24 28.53
CA GLN A 47 -5.53 -14.14 29.95
C GLN A 47 -4.03 -13.88 30.15
N GLU A 48 -3.15 -14.40 29.29
CA GLU A 48 -1.72 -14.07 29.32
C GLU A 48 -1.45 -12.61 28.98
N ILE A 49 -2.13 -12.06 27.95
CA ILE A 49 -2.05 -10.63 27.61
C ILE A 49 -2.55 -9.77 28.79
N HIS A 50 -3.69 -10.13 29.37
CA HIS A 50 -4.27 -9.44 30.52
C HIS A 50 -3.33 -9.46 31.73
N LYS A 51 -2.64 -10.57 31.97
CA LYS A 51 -1.68 -10.71 33.07
C LYS A 51 -0.51 -9.74 32.89
N HIS A 52 0.00 -9.59 31.67
CA HIS A 52 1.09 -8.67 31.35
C HIS A 52 0.67 -7.20 31.57
N PHE A 53 -0.50 -6.80 31.06
CA PHE A 53 -1.00 -5.43 31.16
C PHE A 53 -1.82 -5.12 32.43
N ARG A 54 -1.83 -6.02 33.42
CA ARG A 54 -2.67 -5.91 34.62
C ARG A 54 -2.52 -4.57 35.36
N LYS A 55 -1.32 -3.96 35.32
CA LYS A 55 -1.04 -2.66 35.95
C LYS A 55 -1.85 -1.49 35.35
N TYR A 56 -2.31 -1.61 34.11
CA TYR A 56 -3.10 -0.61 33.41
C TYR A 56 -4.60 -0.95 33.42
N ARG A 57 -5.04 -1.98 34.16
CA ARG A 57 -6.43 -2.41 34.15
C ARG A 57 -7.33 -1.36 34.83
N LEU A 58 -8.39 -0.97 34.14
CA LEU A 58 -9.40 -0.04 34.68
C LEU A 58 -10.26 -0.73 35.74
N SER A 59 -10.88 0.07 36.62
CA SER A 59 -11.72 -0.44 37.71
C SER A 59 -13.00 -1.13 37.25
N PHE A 60 -13.41 -0.92 35.99
CA PHE A 60 -14.64 -1.45 35.40
C PHE A 60 -14.33 -2.35 34.19
N GLY A 61 -14.89 -3.57 34.19
CA GLY A 61 -14.65 -4.57 33.13
C GLY A 61 -13.24 -5.14 33.18
N LYS A 62 -13.11 -6.46 33.24
CA LYS A 62 -11.80 -7.13 33.39
C LYS A 62 -10.93 -6.99 32.14
N GLU A 63 -11.58 -6.71 31.03
CA GLU A 63 -11.03 -6.55 29.70
C GLU A 63 -10.71 -5.10 29.30
N ASN A 64 -10.95 -4.12 30.18
CA ASN A 64 -10.68 -2.70 29.88
C ASN A 64 -9.39 -2.22 30.55
N PHE A 65 -8.58 -1.51 29.79
CA PHE A 65 -7.27 -1.00 30.19
C PHE A 65 -7.14 0.47 29.82
N GLU A 66 -6.28 1.19 30.53
CA GLU A 66 -5.90 2.57 30.21
C GLU A 66 -5.29 2.64 28.79
N PRO A 67 -5.55 3.71 28.02
CA PRO A 67 -5.05 3.87 26.66
C PRO A 67 -3.58 4.31 26.64
N VAL A 68 -2.69 3.45 27.13
CA VAL A 68 -1.25 3.71 27.26
C VAL A 68 -0.44 3.23 26.06
N ASN A 69 0.71 3.88 25.81
CA ASN A 69 1.57 3.59 24.67
C ASN A 69 2.05 2.13 24.62
N GLU A 70 2.34 1.50 25.76
CA GLU A 70 2.85 0.14 25.81
C GLU A 70 1.86 -0.89 25.23
N ILE A 71 0.56 -0.64 25.36
CA ILE A 71 -0.47 -1.50 24.76
C ILE A 71 -0.57 -1.24 23.26
N TYR A 72 -0.47 0.03 22.83
CA TYR A 72 -0.43 0.36 21.40
C TYR A 72 0.81 -0.18 20.69
N GLU A 73 1.99 -0.14 21.33
CA GLU A 73 3.23 -0.74 20.81
C GLU A 73 3.09 -2.25 20.59
N TYR A 74 2.37 -2.93 21.49
CA TYR A 74 2.06 -4.35 21.32
C TYR A 74 1.11 -4.59 20.13
N ILE A 75 0.04 -3.79 20.00
CA ILE A 75 -0.90 -3.88 18.88
C ILE A 75 -0.18 -3.59 17.55
N ASP A 76 0.66 -2.56 17.53
CA ASP A 76 1.48 -2.18 16.38
C ASP A 76 2.40 -3.32 15.96
N ALA A 77 3.11 -3.93 16.91
CA ALA A 77 3.97 -5.07 16.62
C ALA A 77 3.20 -6.28 16.07
N LEU A 78 1.96 -6.53 16.52
CA LEU A 78 1.12 -7.58 15.95
C LEU A 78 0.76 -7.31 14.49
N LEU A 79 0.36 -6.08 14.17
CA LEU A 79 0.01 -5.67 12.80
C LEU A 79 1.24 -5.68 11.88
N ALA A 80 2.34 -5.05 12.31
CA ALA A 80 3.58 -4.95 11.54
C ALA A 80 4.22 -6.31 11.23
N ASN A 81 4.05 -7.30 12.12
CA ASN A 81 4.54 -8.67 11.87
C ASN A 81 3.55 -9.55 11.09
N GLY A 82 2.36 -9.05 10.72
CA GLY A 82 1.33 -9.82 10.02
C GLY A 82 0.64 -10.88 10.89
N PHE A 83 0.65 -10.70 12.21
CA PHE A 83 -0.01 -11.60 13.17
C PHE A 83 -1.44 -11.18 13.48
N ALA A 84 -1.81 -9.94 13.15
CA ALA A 84 -3.16 -9.39 13.31
C ALA A 84 -3.71 -8.85 12.00
N ALA A 85 -5.03 -8.91 11.87
CA ALA A 85 -5.79 -8.21 10.86
C ALA A 85 -6.46 -6.98 11.48
N SER A 86 -6.76 -5.96 10.68
CA SER A 86 -7.56 -4.81 11.11
C SER A 86 -9.07 -4.99 10.91
N LYS A 87 -9.47 -6.09 10.24
CA LYS A 87 -10.87 -6.45 9.96
C LYS A 87 -11.16 -7.87 10.46
N ILE A 88 -12.40 -8.08 10.88
CA ILE A 88 -12.89 -9.38 11.35
C ILE A 88 -12.76 -10.45 10.26
N ASP A 89 -13.09 -10.10 9.01
CA ASP A 89 -13.05 -11.03 7.88
C ASP A 89 -11.62 -11.39 7.46
N GLY A 90 -10.61 -10.59 7.84
CA GLY A 90 -9.20 -10.85 7.54
C GLY A 90 -8.55 -11.90 8.45
N VAL A 91 -9.24 -12.32 9.50
CA VAL A 91 -8.69 -13.23 10.51
C VAL A 91 -8.46 -14.64 9.97
N GLU A 92 -9.31 -15.11 9.07
CA GLU A 92 -9.19 -16.47 8.50
C GLU A 92 -7.92 -16.63 7.65
N ALA A 93 -7.40 -15.53 7.10
CA ALA A 93 -6.17 -15.49 6.31
C ALA A 93 -4.89 -15.39 7.16
N LEU A 94 -5.01 -15.22 8.48
CA LEU A 94 -3.84 -15.10 9.36
C LEU A 94 -3.10 -16.44 9.51
N PRO A 95 -1.77 -16.41 9.62
CA PRO A 95 -0.98 -17.63 9.84
C PRO A 95 -1.24 -18.20 11.24
N ASN A 96 -0.92 -19.48 11.43
CA ASN A 96 -0.84 -20.06 12.77
C ASN A 96 0.17 -19.28 13.63
N LEU A 97 -0.30 -18.70 14.73
CA LEU A 97 0.48 -17.77 15.52
C LEU A 97 1.47 -18.49 16.45
N PRO A 98 2.77 -18.12 16.45
CA PRO A 98 3.73 -18.71 17.38
C PRO A 98 3.40 -18.29 18.83
N TYR A 99 3.72 -19.15 19.80
CA TYR A 99 3.43 -18.90 21.23
C TYR A 99 3.99 -17.56 21.75
N THR A 100 5.04 -17.03 21.13
CA THR A 100 5.66 -15.74 21.46
C THR A 100 4.74 -14.54 21.25
N VAL A 101 3.71 -14.65 20.39
CA VAL A 101 2.73 -13.59 20.10
C VAL A 101 1.95 -13.18 21.36
N TRP A 102 1.77 -14.10 22.30
CA TRP A 102 0.99 -13.90 23.53
C TRP A 102 1.80 -13.28 24.67
N ARG A 103 3.07 -12.95 24.42
CA ARG A 103 3.99 -12.37 25.40
C ARG A 103 4.44 -11.00 24.92
N PRO A 104 3.78 -9.92 25.36
CA PRO A 104 4.10 -8.56 24.91
C PRO A 104 5.57 -8.16 25.15
N ASP A 105 6.24 -8.76 26.14
CA ASP A 105 7.69 -8.59 26.40
C ASP A 105 8.61 -9.21 25.34
N ARG A 106 8.08 -10.08 24.47
CA ARG A 106 8.86 -10.87 23.49
C ARG A 106 8.58 -10.53 22.05
N ILE A 107 7.60 -9.66 21.79
CA ILE A 107 7.33 -9.15 20.47
C ILE A 107 7.85 -7.72 20.41
N SER A 108 8.68 -7.45 19.42
CA SER A 108 9.07 -6.09 19.08
C SER A 108 8.52 -5.77 17.69
N TYR A 109 8.37 -4.48 17.42
CA TYR A 109 8.32 -3.99 16.06
C TYR A 109 9.50 -4.60 15.27
N LYS A 110 9.24 -5.12 14.07
CA LYS A 110 10.31 -5.64 13.20
C LYS A 110 11.03 -4.43 12.60
N THR A 111 12.17 -4.06 13.17
CA THR A 111 13.14 -3.24 12.43
C THR A 111 13.63 -4.05 11.24
N HIS A 112 13.44 -3.52 10.03
CA HIS A 112 14.05 -4.08 8.83
C HIS A 112 15.58 -4.14 9.04
N LYS A 113 16.21 -5.26 8.67
CA LYS A 113 17.65 -5.54 8.93
C LYS A 113 18.59 -4.70 8.04
N ASP A 114 18.05 -3.77 7.28
CA ASP A 114 18.64 -3.16 6.10
C ASP A 114 19.09 -1.71 6.33
N GLY A 115 18.82 -1.13 7.51
CA GLY A 115 19.14 0.28 7.78
C GLY A 115 18.30 1.29 7.00
N GLN A 116 17.18 0.88 6.42
CA GLN A 116 16.19 1.80 5.84
C GLN A 116 15.37 2.40 6.98
N GLN A 117 15.30 3.73 7.02
CA GLN A 117 14.58 4.48 8.05
C GLN A 117 13.07 4.17 7.97
N ASP A 118 12.52 3.71 9.09
CA ASP A 118 11.10 3.38 9.25
C ASP A 118 10.22 4.61 8.92
N MET A 119 9.41 4.54 7.85
CA MET A 119 8.53 5.63 7.40
C MET A 119 7.63 6.20 8.50
N TRP A 120 7.29 5.38 9.51
CA TRP A 120 6.36 5.74 10.58
C TRP A 120 6.99 5.70 11.97
N GLY A 121 8.28 5.35 12.10
CA GLY A 121 8.94 5.18 13.39
C GLY A 121 9.02 6.45 14.23
N HIS A 122 8.84 7.61 13.61
CA HIS A 122 8.76 8.91 14.27
C HIS A 122 7.38 9.23 14.88
N LEU A 123 6.32 8.50 14.51
CA LEU A 123 4.96 8.74 14.99
C LEU A 123 4.70 8.02 16.32
N PRO A 124 3.81 8.54 17.18
CA PRO A 124 3.32 7.83 18.36
C PRO A 124 2.66 6.49 18.02
N ALA A 125 2.81 5.48 18.88
CA ALA A 125 2.31 4.11 18.65
C ALA A 125 0.81 4.05 18.30
N LYS A 126 -0.01 4.86 18.98
CA LYS A 126 -1.44 4.95 18.70
C LYS A 126 -1.72 5.40 17.27
N GLU A 127 -0.97 6.39 16.79
CA GLU A 127 -1.09 6.89 15.42
C GLU A 127 -0.65 5.83 14.42
N ARG A 128 0.45 5.11 14.68
CA ARG A 128 0.90 3.99 13.83
C ARG A 128 -0.15 2.88 13.74
N VAL A 129 -0.77 2.50 14.86
CA VAL A 129 -1.87 1.51 14.89
C VAL A 129 -3.09 2.00 14.08
N GLN A 130 -3.46 3.27 14.20
CA GLN A 130 -4.52 3.86 13.39
C GLN A 130 -4.18 3.77 11.89
N TYR A 131 -2.98 4.20 11.50
CA TYR A 131 -2.50 4.15 10.12
C TYR A 131 -2.47 2.73 9.56
N LEU A 132 -1.95 1.75 10.29
CA LEU A 132 -1.90 0.35 9.86
C LEU A 132 -3.30 -0.26 9.73
N SER A 133 -4.22 0.12 10.63
CA SER A 133 -5.62 -0.33 10.58
C SER A 133 -6.34 0.22 9.34
N ASP A 134 -6.19 1.53 9.09
CA ASP A 134 -6.77 2.22 7.94
C ASP A 134 -6.15 1.75 6.62
N TYR A 135 -4.83 1.51 6.60
CA TYR A 135 -4.09 0.95 5.46
C TYR A 135 -4.63 -0.43 5.05
N ALA A 136 -4.84 -1.35 6.01
CA ALA A 136 -5.43 -2.64 5.72
C ALA A 136 -6.93 -2.56 5.36
N TYR A 137 -7.65 -1.53 5.86
CA TYR A 137 -9.03 -1.26 5.46
C TYR A 137 -9.16 -0.80 4.01
N LEU A 138 -8.24 0.07 3.55
CA LEU A 138 -8.21 0.61 2.19
C LEU A 138 -7.74 -0.44 1.16
N ASN A 139 -6.77 -1.30 1.51
CA ASN A 139 -6.28 -2.37 0.64
C ASN A 139 -7.35 -3.44 0.31
N SER A 140 -8.30 -3.70 1.21
CA SER A 140 -9.39 -4.68 0.99
C SER A 140 -10.63 -4.10 0.28
N GLN A 141 -10.54 -2.84 -0.17
CA GLN A 141 -11.58 -2.14 -0.92
C GLN A 141 -11.02 -1.53 -2.23
N SER A 142 -9.75 -1.77 -2.58
CA SER A 142 -9.09 -1.01 -3.65
C SER A 142 -9.15 -1.70 -5.02
N ASP A 143 -9.49 -0.92 -6.05
CA ASP A 143 -9.23 -1.21 -7.47
C ASP A 143 -7.73 -1.07 -7.81
N GLU A 144 -6.82 -1.40 -6.87
CA GLU A 144 -5.39 -1.21 -7.06
C GLU A 144 -4.79 -2.33 -7.90
N TRP A 145 -4.17 -1.95 -9.01
CA TRP A 145 -3.49 -2.86 -9.92
C TRP A 145 -2.01 -2.56 -9.87
N TYR A 146 -1.26 -3.42 -9.18
CA TYR A 146 0.16 -3.25 -8.97
C TYR A 146 0.95 -3.55 -10.23
N THR A 147 1.97 -2.72 -10.49
CA THR A 147 2.88 -2.91 -11.62
C THR A 147 3.59 -4.26 -11.50
N PRO A 148 3.53 -5.16 -12.49
CA PRO A 148 4.29 -6.38 -12.45
C PRO A 148 5.80 -6.13 -12.60
N GLU A 149 6.63 -6.91 -11.91
CA GLU A 149 8.09 -6.83 -11.98
C GLU A 149 8.63 -6.92 -13.42
N SER A 150 7.94 -7.65 -14.30
CA SER A 150 8.30 -7.78 -15.72
C SER A 150 8.28 -6.46 -16.49
N LEU A 151 7.51 -5.46 -16.05
CA LEU A 151 7.53 -4.10 -16.60
C LEU A 151 8.61 -3.23 -15.98
N ILE A 152 9.00 -3.47 -14.72
CA ILE A 152 10.02 -2.67 -14.04
C ILE A 152 11.44 -3.05 -14.45
N LYS A 153 11.73 -4.33 -14.66
CA LYS A 153 13.05 -4.81 -15.12
C LYS A 153 13.59 -4.02 -16.34
N PRO A 154 12.84 -3.80 -17.43
CA PRO A 154 13.31 -2.98 -18.54
C PRO A 154 13.45 -1.48 -18.19
N VAL A 155 12.64 -0.94 -17.28
CA VAL A 155 12.76 0.44 -16.78
C VAL A 155 14.09 0.62 -16.06
N LEU A 156 14.44 -0.29 -15.14
CA LEU A 156 15.72 -0.27 -14.43
C LEU A 156 16.90 -0.49 -15.40
N LYS A 157 16.72 -1.25 -16.48
CA LYS A 157 17.75 -1.36 -17.52
C LYS A 157 17.94 -0.06 -18.31
N LEU A 158 16.87 0.70 -18.51
CA LEU A 158 16.92 2.00 -19.19
C LEU A 158 17.65 3.04 -18.31
N TRP A 159 17.24 3.16 -17.06
CA TRP A 159 17.65 4.27 -16.18
C TRP A 159 18.71 3.92 -15.13
N GLY A 160 18.84 2.65 -14.76
CA GLY A 160 19.65 2.21 -13.62
C GLY A 160 18.94 2.37 -12.27
N LYS A 161 18.18 3.45 -12.09
CA LYS A 161 17.30 3.69 -10.93
C LYS A 161 16.05 4.47 -11.34
N ILE A 162 14.98 4.32 -10.56
CA ILE A 162 13.78 5.16 -10.63
C ILE A 162 13.92 6.18 -9.49
N ASP A 163 13.85 7.48 -9.82
CA ASP A 163 13.95 8.51 -8.79
C ASP A 163 12.60 8.67 -8.08
N LEU A 164 11.48 8.66 -8.82
CA LEU A 164 10.15 8.85 -8.25
C LEU A 164 9.10 7.91 -8.86
N ASP A 165 8.23 7.37 -8.00
CA ASP A 165 6.95 6.78 -8.39
C ASP A 165 5.79 7.43 -7.60
N PRO A 166 4.99 8.31 -8.22
CA PRO A 166 4.01 9.11 -7.50
C PRO A 166 2.65 8.42 -7.31
N ALA A 167 2.52 7.14 -7.70
CA ALA A 167 1.24 6.44 -7.67
C ALA A 167 1.38 4.94 -7.36
N THR A 168 2.18 4.60 -6.35
CA THR A 168 2.49 3.20 -5.99
C THR A 168 2.06 2.84 -4.58
N THR A 169 2.39 1.64 -4.16
CA THR A 169 2.24 1.20 -2.77
C THR A 169 3.60 0.84 -2.19
N GLY A 170 3.76 1.04 -0.87
CA GLY A 170 5.03 0.71 -0.19
C GLY A 170 5.44 -0.74 -0.42
N ASN A 171 4.51 -1.69 -0.29
CA ASN A 171 4.77 -3.13 -0.49
C ASN A 171 5.36 -3.46 -1.87
N VAL A 172 4.81 -2.88 -2.93
CA VAL A 172 5.26 -3.11 -4.32
C VAL A 172 6.58 -2.40 -4.57
N ASN A 173 6.73 -1.18 -4.04
CA ASN A 173 7.97 -0.43 -4.12
C ASN A 173 9.13 -1.16 -3.43
N ASP A 174 8.88 -1.66 -2.23
CA ASP A 174 9.86 -2.38 -1.42
C ASP A 174 10.26 -3.72 -2.02
N LYS A 175 9.40 -4.35 -2.83
CA LYS A 175 9.73 -5.64 -3.44
C LYS A 175 10.46 -5.49 -4.76
N TRP A 176 9.96 -4.67 -5.70
CA TRP A 176 10.55 -4.62 -7.03
C TRP A 176 10.54 -3.28 -7.77
N ILE A 177 9.66 -2.31 -7.46
CA ILE A 177 9.75 -1.00 -8.15
C ILE A 177 11.03 -0.27 -7.74
N LYS A 178 11.34 -0.25 -6.43
CA LYS A 178 12.57 0.31 -5.87
C LYS A 178 12.82 1.75 -6.32
N ALA A 179 11.76 2.56 -6.42
CA ALA A 179 11.88 4.00 -6.59
C ALA A 179 12.49 4.61 -5.31
N GLU A 180 13.40 5.56 -5.49
CA GLU A 180 14.09 6.25 -4.39
C GLU A 180 13.10 7.06 -3.54
N TYR A 181 12.14 7.71 -4.20
CA TYR A 181 11.01 8.40 -3.61
C TYR A 181 9.72 7.84 -4.19
N TYR A 182 8.66 7.81 -3.39
CA TYR A 182 7.36 7.39 -3.88
C TYR A 182 6.22 7.99 -3.08
N TYR A 183 5.07 8.10 -3.73
CA TYR A 183 3.81 8.52 -3.11
C TYR A 183 2.80 7.39 -3.16
N THR A 184 2.02 7.29 -2.09
CA THR A 184 0.99 6.27 -1.93
C THR A 184 -0.40 6.89 -2.02
N LYS A 185 -1.45 6.07 -2.01
CA LYS A 185 -2.81 6.58 -1.97
C LYS A 185 -3.08 7.49 -0.75
N GLU A 186 -2.44 7.20 0.37
CA GLU A 186 -2.55 7.98 1.62
C GLU A 186 -1.86 9.33 1.51
N VAL A 187 -0.76 9.39 0.73
CA VAL A 187 -0.01 10.60 0.44
C VAL A 187 -0.35 11.02 -0.99
N ASP A 188 -1.50 11.69 -1.16
CA ASP A 188 -2.04 12.09 -2.47
C ASP A 188 -0.96 12.62 -3.42
N GLY A 189 -0.53 11.78 -4.36
CA GLY A 189 0.55 12.06 -5.31
C GLY A 189 0.24 13.23 -6.26
N LEU A 190 -1.00 13.74 -6.26
CA LEU A 190 -1.42 14.95 -6.98
C LEU A 190 -1.40 16.21 -6.11
N SER A 191 -1.13 16.08 -4.81
CA SER A 191 -1.00 17.23 -3.91
C SER A 191 0.04 18.21 -4.43
N ALA A 192 -0.35 19.49 -4.51
CA ALA A 192 0.52 20.57 -4.96
C ALA A 192 1.72 20.82 -4.04
N SER A 193 1.72 20.26 -2.81
CA SER A 193 2.83 20.36 -1.88
C SER A 193 3.94 19.32 -2.11
N LEU A 194 3.68 18.32 -2.95
CA LEU A 194 4.65 17.27 -3.28
C LEU A 194 5.42 17.65 -4.53
N GLU A 195 6.66 17.19 -4.66
CA GLU A 195 7.53 17.52 -5.78
C GLU A 195 7.65 16.35 -6.76
N TRP A 196 7.61 16.62 -8.06
CA TRP A 196 7.86 15.62 -9.07
C TRP A 196 9.18 15.93 -9.77
N PHE A 197 10.12 15.00 -9.70
CA PHE A 197 11.47 15.25 -10.19
C PHE A 197 12.17 14.00 -10.74
N GLY A 198 13.26 14.22 -11.46
CA GLY A 198 14.16 13.16 -11.91
C GLY A 198 13.51 12.21 -12.91
N ARG A 199 13.73 10.91 -12.74
CA ARG A 199 13.22 9.84 -13.60
C ARG A 199 11.97 9.22 -12.99
N VAL A 200 10.82 9.52 -13.59
CA VAL A 200 9.50 9.18 -13.06
C VAL A 200 8.94 7.93 -13.72
N TRP A 201 8.68 6.88 -12.93
CA TRP A 201 7.78 5.80 -13.34
C TRP A 201 6.36 6.14 -12.89
N LEU A 202 5.38 6.05 -13.79
CA LEU A 202 4.00 6.42 -13.48
C LEU A 202 3.03 5.31 -13.91
N ASN A 203 2.50 4.55 -12.95
CA ASN A 203 1.36 3.65 -13.13
C ASN A 203 0.17 4.15 -12.30
N PRO A 204 -0.64 5.10 -12.80
CA PRO A 204 -1.66 5.77 -12.01
C PRO A 204 -2.89 4.87 -11.79
N PRO A 205 -3.79 5.24 -10.84
CA PRO A 205 -5.03 4.50 -10.64
C PRO A 205 -5.89 4.43 -11.91
N TYR A 206 -6.41 3.25 -12.22
CA TYR A 206 -7.20 2.96 -13.42
C TYR A 206 -8.69 3.35 -13.32
N GLY A 207 -9.11 3.90 -12.17
CA GLY A 207 -10.47 4.34 -11.86
C GLY A 207 -10.89 5.65 -12.55
N ARG A 208 -12.03 6.20 -12.13
CA ARG A 208 -12.55 7.51 -12.60
C ARG A 208 -12.47 8.55 -11.47
N GLY A 209 -12.42 9.83 -11.83
CA GLY A 209 -12.47 10.95 -10.89
C GLY A 209 -11.14 11.71 -10.74
N ASN A 210 -11.03 12.51 -9.68
CA ASN A 210 -9.92 13.47 -9.52
C ASN A 210 -8.59 12.83 -9.08
N ASN A 211 -8.58 11.54 -8.74
CA ASN A 211 -7.38 10.76 -8.43
C ASN A 211 -7.27 9.57 -9.41
N SER A 212 -7.22 9.88 -10.71
CA SER A 212 -7.20 8.92 -11.82
C SER A 212 -6.12 9.25 -12.85
N ALA A 213 -5.94 8.39 -13.85
CA ALA A 213 -4.90 8.55 -14.87
C ALA A 213 -4.80 9.96 -15.52
N ALA A 214 -5.92 10.66 -15.73
CA ALA A 214 -5.92 11.96 -16.39
C ALA A 214 -5.20 13.06 -15.59
N PRO A 215 -5.56 13.35 -14.32
CA PRO A 215 -4.81 14.27 -13.47
C PRO A 215 -3.31 13.96 -13.34
N PHE A 216 -2.92 12.68 -13.23
CA PHE A 216 -1.51 12.29 -13.16
C PHE A 216 -0.77 12.55 -14.48
N ALA A 217 -1.41 12.29 -15.61
CA ALA A 217 -0.86 12.58 -16.94
C ALA A 217 -0.67 14.09 -17.14
N ASP A 218 -1.66 14.90 -16.76
CA ASP A 218 -1.59 16.37 -16.83
C ASP A 218 -0.44 16.90 -15.96
N ARG A 219 -0.33 16.39 -14.72
CA ARG A 219 0.76 16.74 -13.82
C ARG A 219 2.12 16.36 -14.42
N LEU A 220 2.27 15.14 -14.92
CA LEU A 220 3.52 14.69 -15.51
C LEU A 220 4.00 15.62 -16.64
N VAL A 221 3.08 15.96 -17.56
CA VAL A 221 3.40 16.83 -18.71
C VAL A 221 3.82 18.21 -18.24
N LYS A 222 3.14 18.77 -17.23
CA LYS A 222 3.50 20.07 -16.64
C LYS A 222 4.91 20.04 -16.05
N GLU A 223 5.22 19.01 -15.26
CA GLU A 223 6.50 18.89 -14.56
C GLU A 223 7.66 18.58 -15.52
N PHE A 224 7.40 17.81 -16.58
CA PHE A 224 8.37 17.56 -17.66
C PHE A 224 8.66 18.82 -18.47
N ASN A 225 7.63 19.55 -18.90
CA ASN A 225 7.80 20.82 -19.61
C ASN A 225 8.44 21.92 -18.75
N GLY A 226 8.22 21.87 -17.43
CA GLY A 226 8.89 22.74 -16.46
C GLY A 226 10.36 22.38 -16.20
N GLY A 227 10.83 21.22 -16.68
CA GLY A 227 12.20 20.74 -16.48
C GLY A 227 12.47 20.10 -15.11
N ASN A 228 11.45 19.92 -14.27
CA ASN A 228 11.59 19.26 -12.97
C ASN A 228 11.76 17.74 -13.16
N VAL A 229 10.94 17.16 -14.03
CA VAL A 229 11.05 15.76 -14.46
C VAL A 229 12.00 15.67 -15.66
N ALA A 230 13.11 14.97 -15.49
CA ALA A 230 14.14 14.81 -16.52
C ALA A 230 13.76 13.75 -17.56
N GLU A 231 13.18 12.64 -17.11
CA GLU A 231 12.67 11.57 -17.96
C GLU A 231 11.45 10.92 -17.30
N ALA A 232 10.54 10.35 -18.08
CA ALA A 232 9.41 9.61 -17.51
C ALA A 232 8.94 8.47 -18.40
N ILE A 233 8.28 7.49 -17.78
CA ILE A 233 7.53 6.44 -18.47
C ILE A 233 6.15 6.35 -17.84
N THR A 234 5.10 6.59 -18.62
CA THR A 234 3.72 6.32 -18.20
C THR A 234 3.34 4.90 -18.57
N CYS A 235 2.67 4.20 -17.66
CA CYS A 235 2.04 2.90 -17.88
C CYS A 235 0.52 3.09 -17.89
N LEU A 236 -0.06 3.13 -19.09
CA LEU A 236 -1.46 3.51 -19.26
C LEU A 236 -2.25 2.47 -20.05
N ASN A 237 -3.57 2.58 -19.94
CA ASN A 237 -4.49 1.76 -20.72
C ASN A 237 -4.49 2.19 -22.19
N ILE A 238 -4.37 1.24 -23.12
CA ILE A 238 -4.41 1.56 -24.56
C ILE A 238 -5.75 2.20 -24.98
N ASN A 239 -6.85 1.89 -24.29
CA ASN A 239 -8.16 2.47 -24.58
C ASN A 239 -8.21 3.97 -24.27
N SER A 240 -7.25 4.49 -23.52
CA SER A 240 -7.15 5.92 -23.22
C SER A 240 -6.60 6.74 -24.39
N THR A 241 -5.98 6.10 -25.39
CA THR A 241 -5.27 6.80 -26.48
C THR A 241 -6.15 7.71 -27.34
N THR A 242 -7.47 7.50 -27.34
CA THR A 242 -8.46 8.32 -28.06
C THR A 242 -9.11 9.39 -27.18
N SER A 243 -8.80 9.41 -25.88
CA SER A 243 -9.34 10.40 -24.96
C SER A 243 -8.64 11.75 -25.11
N GLN A 244 -9.35 12.84 -24.77
CA GLN A 244 -8.80 14.19 -24.82
C GLN A 244 -7.61 14.37 -23.87
N TRP A 245 -7.68 13.82 -22.67
CA TRP A 245 -6.60 13.93 -21.67
C TRP A 245 -5.33 13.16 -22.06
N PHE A 246 -5.42 12.23 -23.01
CA PHE A 246 -4.23 11.52 -23.52
C PHE A 246 -3.51 12.30 -24.64
N GLN A 247 -4.14 13.32 -25.23
CA GLN A 247 -3.53 14.11 -26.31
C GLN A 247 -2.18 14.74 -25.91
N PRO A 248 -2.01 15.31 -24.70
CA PRO A 248 -0.71 15.77 -24.24
C PRO A 248 0.34 14.65 -24.19
N ILE A 249 -0.04 13.42 -23.84
CA ILE A 249 0.89 12.28 -23.86
C ILE A 249 1.38 12.00 -25.29
N TRP A 250 0.48 12.02 -26.29
CA TRP A 250 0.86 11.92 -27.70
C TRP A 250 1.77 13.05 -28.16
N GLN A 251 1.55 14.26 -27.65
CA GLN A 251 2.28 15.44 -28.08
C GLN A 251 3.69 15.52 -27.49
N TYR A 252 3.85 15.15 -26.21
CA TYR A 252 5.08 15.42 -25.45
C TYR A 252 5.96 14.18 -25.22
N ALA A 253 5.42 12.97 -25.36
CA ALA A 253 6.26 11.78 -25.32
C ALA A 253 7.09 11.65 -26.61
N ALA A 254 8.35 11.25 -26.47
CA ALA A 254 9.26 11.05 -27.61
C ALA A 254 8.97 9.73 -28.34
N VAL A 255 8.48 8.72 -27.62
CA VAL A 255 8.19 7.40 -28.20
C VAL A 255 7.19 6.64 -27.34
N HIS A 256 6.36 5.85 -27.99
CA HIS A 256 5.41 4.94 -27.36
C HIS A 256 5.74 3.48 -27.67
N CYS A 257 5.42 2.58 -26.74
CA CYS A 257 5.47 1.15 -26.90
C CYS A 257 4.11 0.55 -26.51
N ILE A 258 3.39 0.01 -27.49
CA ILE A 258 2.19 -0.80 -27.23
C ILE A 258 2.64 -2.20 -26.86
N CYS A 259 2.40 -2.63 -25.63
CA CYS A 259 2.89 -3.91 -25.13
C CYS A 259 2.35 -5.09 -25.96
N LYS A 260 3.22 -6.06 -26.25
CA LYS A 260 2.84 -7.35 -26.81
C LYS A 260 2.15 -8.16 -25.72
N GLY A 261 0.92 -8.58 -25.98
CA GLY A 261 0.11 -9.27 -24.99
C GLY A 261 -0.42 -8.30 -23.93
N ARG A 262 -0.76 -8.83 -22.76
CA ARG A 262 -1.36 -8.05 -21.66
C ARG A 262 -0.57 -8.32 -20.39
N PRO A 263 0.21 -7.35 -19.89
CA PRO A 263 0.94 -7.52 -18.63
C PRO A 263 -0.02 -7.90 -17.50
N ASN A 264 0.28 -8.97 -16.77
CA ASN A 264 -0.55 -9.41 -15.64
C ASN A 264 -0.28 -8.51 -14.44
N PHE A 265 -1.10 -7.47 -14.29
CA PHE A 265 -1.11 -6.65 -13.07
C PHE A 265 -1.55 -7.50 -11.89
N ILE A 266 -0.99 -7.19 -10.73
CA ILE A 266 -1.20 -7.97 -9.51
C ILE A 266 -2.25 -7.25 -8.67
N SER A 267 -3.27 -7.98 -8.23
CA SER A 267 -4.27 -7.45 -7.31
C SER A 267 -3.74 -7.43 -5.86
N PRO A 268 -4.36 -6.69 -4.94
CA PRO A 268 -3.99 -6.71 -3.52
C PRO A 268 -4.04 -8.11 -2.91
N ASP A 269 -4.96 -8.95 -3.38
CA ASP A 269 -5.14 -10.33 -2.93
C ASP A 269 -4.08 -11.31 -3.46
N GLY A 270 -3.12 -10.83 -4.26
CA GLY A 270 -2.02 -11.63 -4.81
C GLY A 270 -2.41 -12.49 -6.02
N ASP A 271 -3.70 -12.56 -6.34
CA ASP A 271 -4.18 -13.19 -7.56
C ASP A 271 -3.80 -12.33 -8.77
N SER A 272 -3.18 -12.99 -9.76
CA SER A 272 -3.12 -12.50 -11.13
C SER A 272 -4.52 -12.65 -11.72
N GLY A 273 -5.40 -11.70 -11.38
CA GLY A 273 -6.83 -11.71 -11.71
C GLY A 273 -7.09 -11.84 -13.21
N GLY A 274 -7.13 -13.07 -13.71
CA GLY A 274 -7.36 -13.38 -15.12
C GLY A 274 -6.39 -12.71 -16.09
N SER A 275 -6.60 -12.95 -17.39
CA SER A 275 -5.96 -12.10 -18.41
C SER A 275 -6.62 -10.72 -18.37
N PRO A 276 -5.86 -9.61 -18.21
CA PRO A 276 -6.45 -8.27 -18.25
C PRO A 276 -7.29 -8.10 -19.51
N ASN A 277 -8.42 -7.39 -19.45
CA ASN A 277 -9.29 -7.22 -20.63
C ASN A 277 -8.79 -6.15 -21.62
N LYS A 278 -7.74 -5.41 -21.26
CA LYS A 278 -7.28 -4.21 -21.98
C LYS A 278 -5.77 -4.27 -22.21
N GLY A 279 -5.31 -3.67 -23.31
CA GLY A 279 -3.88 -3.55 -23.61
C GLY A 279 -3.22 -2.43 -22.81
N THR A 280 -1.89 -2.45 -22.78
CA THR A 280 -1.05 -1.45 -22.11
C THR A 280 -0.23 -0.68 -23.14
N ILE A 281 -0.14 0.63 -22.96
CA ILE A 281 0.77 1.51 -23.69
C ILE A 281 1.75 2.14 -22.71
N LEU A 282 3.04 2.04 -23.03
CA LEU A 282 4.12 2.73 -22.35
C LEU A 282 4.51 3.95 -23.17
N SER A 283 4.54 5.14 -22.57
CA SER A 283 4.93 6.37 -23.26
C SER A 283 6.14 6.97 -22.56
N TYR A 284 7.24 7.17 -23.30
CA TYR A 284 8.50 7.65 -22.78
C TYR A 284 8.72 9.12 -23.10
N PHE A 285 9.10 9.87 -22.07
CA PHE A 285 9.46 11.28 -22.09
C PHE A 285 10.95 11.38 -21.79
N GLY A 286 11.71 12.03 -22.65
CA GLY A 286 13.14 12.25 -22.44
C GLY A 286 13.97 12.06 -23.71
N PRO A 287 15.29 12.35 -23.62
CA PRO A 287 16.17 12.38 -24.77
C PRO A 287 16.74 11.00 -25.17
N ASN A 288 16.53 9.95 -24.36
CA ASN A 288 17.10 8.62 -24.58
C ASN A 288 16.15 7.67 -25.34
N ASP A 289 15.36 8.22 -26.26
CA ASP A 289 14.35 7.53 -27.07
C ASP A 289 14.91 6.29 -27.79
N LYS A 290 16.11 6.38 -28.39
CA LYS A 290 16.77 5.24 -29.05
C LYS A 290 17.06 4.10 -28.08
N LYS A 291 17.49 4.42 -26.86
CA LYS A 291 17.75 3.42 -25.81
C LYS A 291 16.44 2.80 -25.34
N PHE A 292 15.38 3.61 -25.20
CA PHE A 292 14.04 3.12 -24.95
C PHE A 292 13.58 2.14 -26.05
N CYS A 293 13.66 2.50 -27.33
CA CYS A 293 13.30 1.63 -28.46
C CYS A 293 14.05 0.29 -28.43
N ASN A 294 15.36 0.30 -28.17
CA ASN A 294 16.18 -0.91 -28.12
C ASN A 294 15.79 -1.86 -26.98
N ILE A 295 15.36 -1.32 -25.84
CA ILE A 295 14.95 -2.11 -24.67
C ILE A 295 13.50 -2.57 -24.86
N PHE A 296 12.58 -1.64 -25.09
CA PHE A 296 11.15 -1.87 -25.08
C PHE A 296 10.59 -2.42 -26.40
N GLY A 297 11.30 -2.32 -27.52
CA GLY A 297 10.88 -2.92 -28.80
C GLY A 297 10.81 -4.45 -28.78
N LYS A 298 11.43 -5.08 -27.78
CA LYS A 298 11.30 -6.53 -27.52
C LYS A 298 9.99 -6.87 -26.79
N HIS A 299 9.39 -5.87 -26.15
CA HIS A 299 8.21 -6.00 -25.30
C HIS A 299 6.93 -5.51 -25.99
N GLY A 300 7.01 -4.95 -27.21
CA GLY A 300 5.86 -4.37 -27.89
C GLY A 300 6.18 -3.71 -29.22
N THR A 301 5.17 -3.07 -29.79
CA THR A 301 5.28 -2.29 -31.03
C THR A 301 5.63 -0.86 -30.72
N ILE A 302 6.71 -0.36 -31.32
CA ILE A 302 7.18 1.02 -31.15
C ILE A 302 6.42 1.95 -32.11
N ILE A 303 5.96 3.09 -31.58
CA ILE A 303 5.38 4.19 -32.33
C ILE A 303 6.18 5.44 -31.98
N SER A 304 6.89 5.99 -32.96
CA SER A 304 7.58 7.27 -32.82
C SER A 304 6.63 8.41 -33.21
N THR A 305 6.69 9.50 -32.47
CA THR A 305 5.98 10.74 -32.81
C THR A 305 6.75 11.46 -33.92
N CYS A 306 6.01 11.98 -34.90
CA CYS A 306 6.55 12.63 -36.11
C CYS A 306 6.92 14.10 -35.86
#